data_AF-A0A6C0J9C4-F1
#
_entry.id   AF-A0A6C0J9C4-F1
#
_cell.length_a   1.000
_cell.length_b   1.000
_cell.length_c   1.000
_cell.angle_alpha   90.00
_cell.angle_beta   90.00
_cell.angle_gamma   90.00
#
_symmetry.space_group_name_H-M   'P 1'
#
loop_
_entity.id
_entity.type
_entity.pdbx_description
1 polymer ?
#
loop_
_entity_poly.entity_id
_entity_poly.type
_entity_poly.pdbx_seq_one_letter_code
_entity_poly.pdbx_strand_id
1 'polypeptide(L)'
;MTFLYKLLIVIIVVSLLVLGISYDIHKSRVPIESFQDFQTTTITNFTPKEGDGSTIVTIEGRGLEYIEEVLFKGSECVILDNATSSKIQIIPPALTELGFTIEQIRKKIDETGSGIPVDVKLQKKNGGKTPLTSVLLPNIVFTYIDKGANWKDNCPKVEEEIEPEIPKAPAEEPDIDVSEGEAKFKEGTDLYFLHVTLPDMEKKLETLINQMTDKLEEQKKNNPELENADKLKLIQSMDSLLKYKQDMNILRYNIHKNLSDDYGYDI
;
A
#
# COMPACT_ATOMS: atom_id res chain seq x y z
N MET A 1 85.50 22.34 -17.10
CA MET A 1 84.94 21.08 -17.62
C MET A 1 84.22 20.25 -16.55
N THR A 2 84.72 20.17 -15.31
CA THR A 2 84.13 19.36 -14.23
C THR A 2 82.82 19.91 -13.64
N PHE A 3 82.63 21.23 -13.63
CA PHE A 3 81.42 21.87 -13.09
C PHE A 3 80.18 21.65 -13.97
N LEU A 4 80.34 21.79 -15.29
CA LEU A 4 79.27 21.55 -16.27
C LEU A 4 78.76 20.10 -16.24
N TYR A 5 79.65 19.12 -16.08
CA TYR A 5 79.27 17.71 -15.98
C TYR A 5 78.46 17.41 -14.72
N LYS A 6 78.83 18.00 -13.57
CA LYS A 6 78.07 17.86 -12.32
C LYS A 6 76.68 18.50 -12.40
N LEU A 7 76.58 19.67 -13.04
CA LEU A 7 75.30 20.34 -13.25
C LEU A 7 74.36 19.51 -14.16
N LEU A 8 74.91 18.91 -15.20
CA LEU A 8 74.16 18.07 -16.14
C LEU A 8 73.63 16.78 -15.47
N ILE A 9 74.41 16.15 -14.58
CA ILE A 9 73.96 15.00 -13.79
C ILE A 9 72.80 15.39 -12.88
N VAL A 10 72.89 16.52 -12.18
CA VAL A 10 71.82 16.98 -11.27
C VAL A 10 70.52 17.23 -12.05
N ILE A 11 70.60 17.85 -13.22
CA ILE A 11 69.41 18.10 -14.07
C ILE A 11 68.76 16.78 -14.51
N ILE A 12 69.56 15.79 -14.93
CA ILE A 12 69.05 14.48 -15.35
C ILE A 12 68.36 13.76 -14.17
N VAL A 13 68.97 13.75 -12.99
CA VAL A 13 68.40 13.11 -11.80
C VAL A 13 67.08 13.77 -11.40
N VAL A 14 67.03 15.10 -11.39
CA VAL A 14 65.80 15.85 -11.08
C VAL A 14 64.71 15.58 -12.12
N SER A 15 65.07 15.54 -13.41
CA SER A 15 64.11 15.29 -14.48
C SER A 15 63.51 13.88 -14.41
N LEU A 16 64.32 12.87 -14.09
CA LEU A 16 63.86 11.50 -13.84
C LEU A 16 62.95 11.40 -12.61
N LEU A 17 63.24 12.18 -11.56
CA LEU A 17 62.42 12.21 -10.34
C LEU A 17 61.05 12.84 -10.62
N VAL A 18 61.00 13.94 -11.38
CA VAL A 18 59.76 14.59 -11.80
C VAL A 18 58.94 13.68 -12.73
N LEU A 19 59.60 12.98 -13.67
CA LEU A 19 58.93 12.02 -14.56
C LEU A 19 58.38 10.82 -13.77
N GLY A 20 59.12 10.33 -12.77
CA GLY A 20 58.68 9.24 -11.90
C GLY A 20 57.43 9.60 -11.08
N ILE A 21 57.42 10.78 -10.46
CA ILE A 21 56.25 11.28 -9.72
C ILE A 21 55.06 11.49 -10.67
N SER A 22 55.29 12.02 -11.87
CA SER A 22 54.24 12.25 -12.87
C SER A 22 53.62 10.94 -13.37
N TYR A 23 54.42 9.90 -13.54
CA TYR A 23 53.96 8.58 -13.95
C TYR A 23 53.09 7.92 -12.86
N ASP A 24 53.46 8.06 -11.59
CA ASP A 24 52.73 7.47 -10.46
C ASP A 24 51.36 8.15 -10.24
N ILE A 25 51.28 9.48 -10.42
CA ILE A 25 50.02 10.24 -10.41
C ILE A 25 49.10 9.79 -11.54
N HIS A 26 49.64 9.48 -12.73
CA HIS A 26 48.83 9.03 -13.86
C HIS A 26 48.33 7.59 -13.72
N LYS A 27 49.16 6.69 -13.15
CA LYS A 27 48.78 5.29 -12.89
C LYS A 27 47.75 5.15 -11.76
N SER A 28 47.73 6.10 -10.83
CA SER A 28 46.77 6.13 -9.70
C SER A 28 45.43 6.79 -10.04
N ARG A 29 45.23 7.27 -11.27
CA ARG A 29 43.89 7.61 -11.77
C ARG A 29 43.18 6.33 -12.18
N VAL A 30 42.74 5.56 -11.19
CA VAL A 30 41.56 4.74 -11.38
C VAL A 30 40.47 5.69 -11.87
N PRO A 31 39.75 5.39 -12.97
CA PRO A 31 38.56 6.16 -13.27
C PRO A 31 37.71 6.14 -12.01
N ILE A 32 37.55 7.30 -11.36
CA ILE A 32 36.50 7.48 -10.37
C ILE A 32 35.26 7.12 -11.16
N GLU A 33 34.65 5.97 -10.82
CA GLU A 33 33.42 5.55 -11.46
C GLU A 33 32.49 6.75 -11.43
N SER A 34 32.20 7.25 -12.63
CA SER A 34 31.30 8.35 -12.87
C SER A 34 30.05 8.07 -12.05
N PHE A 35 29.66 9.06 -11.23
CA PHE A 35 28.46 9.10 -10.40
C PHE A 35 27.45 8.04 -10.82
N GLN A 36 27.38 7.00 -9.99
CA GLN A 36 26.28 6.07 -9.85
C GLN A 36 24.99 6.76 -10.33
N ASP A 37 24.40 6.26 -11.41
CA ASP A 37 23.03 6.60 -11.79
C ASP A 37 22.22 6.60 -10.50
N PHE A 38 21.81 7.76 -10.02
CA PHE A 38 20.76 7.82 -9.03
C PHE A 38 19.57 7.19 -9.73
N GLN A 39 19.31 5.91 -9.43
CA GLN A 39 18.12 5.18 -9.84
C GLN A 39 16.92 5.96 -9.26
N THR A 40 16.50 6.97 -10.01
CA THR A 40 15.40 7.86 -9.66
C THR A 40 14.15 7.05 -9.87
N THR A 41 13.45 6.79 -8.76
CA THR A 41 12.20 6.06 -8.83
C THR A 41 11.20 6.97 -9.52
N THR A 42 10.77 6.57 -10.71
CA THR A 42 9.89 7.35 -11.56
C THR A 42 8.63 6.55 -11.77
N ILE A 43 7.48 7.14 -11.52
CA ILE A 43 6.18 6.50 -11.74
C ILE A 43 5.65 7.00 -13.08
N THR A 44 5.39 6.06 -13.98
CA THR A 44 4.84 6.33 -15.31
C THR A 44 3.33 6.13 -15.34
N ASN A 45 2.81 5.20 -14.55
CA ASN A 45 1.39 4.89 -14.54
C ASN A 45 0.90 4.46 -13.14
N PHE A 46 -0.36 4.76 -12.86
CA PHE A 46 -1.07 4.37 -11.64
C PHE A 46 -2.53 4.09 -12.01
N THR A 47 -2.95 2.83 -11.97
CA THR A 47 -4.26 2.40 -12.48
C THR A 47 -4.81 1.20 -11.70
N PRO A 48 -6.10 1.18 -11.34
CA PRO A 48 -7.06 2.29 -11.47
C PRO A 48 -6.76 3.44 -10.49
N LYS A 49 -7.26 4.64 -10.81
CA LYS A 49 -7.12 5.83 -9.95
C LYS A 49 -8.22 5.92 -8.89
N GLU A 50 -9.20 5.03 -8.97
CA GLU A 50 -10.35 4.97 -8.08
C GLU A 50 -10.69 3.53 -7.73
N GLY A 51 -11.30 3.34 -6.57
CA GLY A 51 -11.73 2.04 -6.08
C GLY A 51 -11.97 2.02 -4.58
N ASP A 52 -12.17 0.83 -4.03
CA ASP A 52 -12.28 0.56 -2.60
C ASP A 52 -11.07 -0.27 -2.10
N GLY A 53 -11.07 -0.63 -0.81
CA GLY A 53 -9.99 -1.42 -0.17
C GLY A 53 -9.80 -2.85 -0.70
N SER A 54 -10.58 -3.27 -1.70
CA SER A 54 -10.41 -4.55 -2.41
C SER A 54 -9.79 -4.40 -3.80
N THR A 55 -9.52 -3.17 -4.25
CA THR A 55 -9.04 -2.89 -5.61
C THR A 55 -7.57 -3.20 -5.75
N ILE A 56 -7.20 -3.99 -6.77
CA ILE A 56 -5.78 -4.16 -7.12
C ILE A 56 -5.33 -2.95 -7.96
N VAL A 57 -4.47 -2.13 -7.38
CA VAL A 57 -3.87 -0.99 -8.06
C VAL A 57 -2.50 -1.38 -8.60
N THR A 58 -2.29 -1.17 -9.88
CA THR A 58 -1.00 -1.36 -10.55
C THR A 58 -0.28 -0.03 -10.67
N ILE A 59 0.95 0.00 -10.17
CA ILE A 59 1.88 1.12 -10.32
C ILE A 59 3.00 0.67 -11.25
N GLU A 60 3.19 1.40 -12.33
CA GLU A 60 4.25 1.14 -13.32
C GLU A 60 5.25 2.29 -13.31
N GLY A 61 6.51 1.96 -13.54
CA GLY A 61 7.59 2.93 -13.42
C GLY A 61 8.97 2.35 -13.62
N ARG A 62 9.95 2.97 -12.98
CA ARG A 62 11.35 2.51 -12.89
C ARG A 62 11.83 2.70 -11.47
N GLY A 63 12.72 1.84 -10.99
CA GLY A 63 13.27 1.94 -9.64
C GLY A 63 12.25 1.61 -8.55
N LEU A 64 11.24 0.78 -8.86
CA LEU A 64 10.20 0.40 -7.90
C LEU A 64 10.64 -0.71 -6.92
N GLU A 65 11.72 -1.43 -7.22
CA GLU A 65 12.36 -2.41 -6.34
C GLU A 65 12.93 -1.79 -5.05
N TYR A 66 13.07 -0.47 -5.05
CA TYR A 66 13.51 0.31 -3.91
C TYR A 66 12.36 0.83 -3.07
N ILE A 67 11.10 0.47 -3.36
CA ILE A 67 9.95 0.87 -2.54
C ILE A 67 9.76 -0.16 -1.43
N GLU A 68 9.58 0.32 -0.21
CA GLU A 68 9.34 -0.51 0.98
C GLU A 68 7.89 -0.37 1.46
N GLU A 69 7.42 0.86 1.63
CA GLU A 69 6.08 1.16 2.12
C GLU A 69 5.33 2.06 1.12
N VAL A 70 4.03 1.81 0.92
CA VAL A 70 3.12 2.71 0.21
C VAL A 70 1.98 3.07 1.15
N LEU A 71 1.76 4.36 1.35
CA LEU A 71 0.90 4.93 2.38
C LEU A 71 -0.25 5.73 1.76
N PHE A 72 -1.46 5.46 2.22
CA PHE A 72 -2.68 6.21 1.89
C PHE A 72 -3.11 6.99 3.13
N LYS A 73 -3.10 8.33 3.08
CA LYS A 73 -3.37 9.18 4.27
C LYS A 73 -2.53 8.81 5.52
N GLY A 74 -1.38 8.16 5.34
CA GLY A 74 -0.54 7.67 6.44
C GLY A 74 -0.80 6.23 6.87
N SER A 75 -1.83 5.56 6.35
CA SER A 75 -2.09 4.13 6.57
C SER A 75 -1.40 3.28 5.50
N GLU A 76 -0.75 2.20 5.91
CA GLU A 76 0.02 1.31 5.03
C GLU A 76 -0.89 0.40 4.20
N CYS A 77 -0.57 0.28 2.91
CA CYS A 77 -1.26 -0.63 2.00
C CYS A 77 -0.50 -1.95 1.83
N VAL A 78 -1.13 -2.96 1.26
CA VAL A 78 -0.48 -4.26 1.02
C VAL A 78 0.19 -4.25 -0.35
N ILE A 79 1.49 -4.51 -0.40
CA ILE A 79 2.21 -4.77 -1.66
C ILE A 79 2.18 -6.28 -1.94
N LEU A 80 1.79 -6.68 -3.15
CA LEU A 80 1.75 -8.08 -3.56
C LEU A 80 3.15 -8.62 -3.90
N ASP A 81 3.36 -9.92 -3.68
CA ASP A 81 4.65 -10.62 -3.85
C ASP A 81 5.16 -10.73 -5.32
N ASN A 82 4.56 -9.99 -6.25
CA ASN A 82 4.93 -9.94 -7.66
C ASN A 82 5.60 -8.61 -8.07
N ALA A 83 6.10 -7.86 -7.09
CA ALA A 83 6.84 -6.62 -7.30
C ALA A 83 8.12 -6.82 -8.14
N THR A 84 8.31 -5.96 -9.13
CA THR A 84 9.49 -5.90 -10.00
C THR A 84 10.02 -4.47 -10.05
N SER A 85 11.19 -4.26 -10.66
CA SER A 85 11.78 -2.92 -10.79
C SER A 85 10.93 -1.93 -11.60
N SER A 86 10.02 -2.44 -12.43
CA SER A 86 9.16 -1.64 -13.31
C SER A 86 7.68 -1.68 -12.98
N LYS A 87 7.23 -2.63 -12.14
CA LYS A 87 5.81 -2.79 -11.80
C LYS A 87 5.63 -3.31 -10.37
N ILE A 88 4.74 -2.67 -9.62
CA ILE A 88 4.24 -3.17 -8.34
C ILE A 88 2.71 -3.22 -8.36
N GLN A 89 2.13 -4.21 -7.69
CA GLN A 89 0.70 -4.29 -7.46
C GLN A 89 0.43 -4.13 -5.98
N ILE A 90 -0.55 -3.31 -5.65
CA ILE A 90 -0.91 -2.97 -4.28
C ILE A 90 -2.41 -3.11 -4.06
N ILE A 91 -2.79 -3.36 -2.81
CA ILE A 91 -4.17 -3.33 -2.33
C ILE A 91 -4.28 -2.18 -1.33
N PRO A 92 -5.06 -1.12 -1.63
CA PRO A 92 -5.28 0.00 -0.73
C PRO A 92 -5.87 -0.47 0.63
N PRO A 93 -5.60 0.25 1.73
CA PRO A 93 -6.18 -0.07 3.03
C PRO A 93 -7.71 0.07 3.02
N ALA A 94 -8.36 -0.59 3.97
CA ALA A 94 -9.80 -0.43 4.16
C ALA A 94 -10.17 1.02 4.54
N LEU A 95 -11.40 1.45 4.23
CA LEU A 95 -11.90 2.78 4.57
C LEU A 95 -11.82 3.09 6.07
N THR A 96 -12.09 2.08 6.90
CA THR A 96 -12.00 2.13 8.35
C THR A 96 -10.60 2.52 8.83
N GLU A 97 -9.56 1.99 8.20
CA GLU A 97 -8.15 2.30 8.51
C GLU A 97 -7.77 3.74 8.14
N LEU A 98 -8.53 4.37 7.24
CA LEU A 98 -8.37 5.78 6.87
C LEU A 98 -9.20 6.72 7.74
N GLY A 99 -10.01 6.16 8.65
CA GLY A 99 -10.96 6.90 9.48
C GLY A 99 -12.16 7.43 8.69
N PHE A 100 -12.51 6.80 7.57
CA PHE A 100 -13.71 7.14 6.80
C PHE A 100 -14.80 6.07 7.00
N THR A 101 -16.05 6.49 6.96
CA THR A 101 -17.20 5.58 6.90
C THR A 101 -17.80 5.54 5.50
N ILE A 102 -18.59 4.50 5.21
CA ILE A 102 -19.22 4.34 3.90
C ILE A 102 -20.25 5.45 3.63
N GLU A 103 -20.92 5.96 4.66
CA GLU A 103 -21.90 7.05 4.55
C GLU A 103 -21.22 8.35 4.13
N GLN A 104 -20.01 8.61 4.62
CA GLN A 104 -19.22 9.79 4.24
C GLN A 104 -18.81 9.73 2.77
N ILE A 105 -18.44 8.55 2.27
CA ILE A 105 -18.12 8.33 0.85
C ILE A 105 -19.38 8.59 0.01
N ARG A 106 -20.51 7.96 0.34
CA ARG A 106 -21.78 8.11 -0.39
C ARG A 106 -22.27 9.55 -0.43
N LYS A 107 -22.26 10.24 0.71
CA LYS A 107 -22.62 11.65 0.79
C LYS A 107 -21.77 12.52 -0.13
N LYS A 108 -20.46 12.25 -0.19
CA LYS A 108 -19.55 13.00 -1.06
C LYS A 108 -19.79 12.72 -2.55
N ILE A 109 -20.10 11.47 -2.90
CA ILE A 109 -20.50 11.10 -4.27
C ILE A 109 -21.79 11.82 -4.65
N ASP A 110 -22.79 11.85 -3.77
CA ASP A 110 -24.06 12.56 -4.02
C ASP A 110 -23.83 14.09 -4.17
N GLU A 111 -22.89 14.69 -3.43
CA GLU A 111 -22.59 16.13 -3.47
C GLU A 111 -21.68 16.55 -4.64
N THR A 112 -20.68 15.72 -4.99
CA THR A 112 -19.59 16.11 -5.90
C THR A 112 -19.50 15.24 -7.15
N GLY A 113 -20.29 14.17 -7.24
CA GLY A 113 -20.20 13.17 -8.30
C GLY A 113 -18.92 12.33 -8.26
N SER A 114 -18.11 12.47 -7.22
CA SER A 114 -16.80 11.81 -7.08
C SER A 114 -16.58 11.37 -5.63
N GLY A 115 -15.75 10.33 -5.45
CA GLY A 115 -15.44 9.76 -4.15
C GLY A 115 -14.55 10.65 -3.26
N ILE A 116 -13.98 10.06 -2.22
CA ILE A 116 -13.03 10.77 -1.35
C ILE A 116 -11.61 10.62 -1.92
N PRO A 117 -10.97 11.70 -2.42
CA PRO A 117 -9.57 11.66 -2.82
C PRO A 117 -8.67 11.52 -1.59
N VAL A 118 -7.68 10.64 -1.70
CA VAL A 118 -6.68 10.36 -0.68
C VAL A 118 -5.28 10.44 -1.30
N ASP A 119 -4.39 11.16 -0.64
CA ASP A 119 -2.99 11.25 -1.05
C ASP A 119 -2.27 9.93 -0.80
N VAL A 120 -1.56 9.47 -1.84
CA VAL A 120 -0.71 8.30 -1.83
C VAL A 120 0.75 8.73 -1.78
N LYS A 121 1.51 8.17 -0.85
CA LYS A 121 2.94 8.43 -0.65
C LYS A 121 3.72 7.12 -0.77
N LEU A 122 4.84 7.15 -1.46
CA LEU A 122 5.75 6.01 -1.54
C LEU A 122 7.00 6.30 -0.71
N GLN A 123 7.43 5.33 0.09
CA GLN A 123 8.66 5.39 0.87
C GLN A 123 9.69 4.41 0.32
N LYS A 124 10.94 4.87 0.21
CA LYS A 124 12.05 4.03 -0.25
C LYS A 124 12.65 3.18 0.87
N LYS A 125 13.05 1.97 0.51
CA LYS A 125 13.87 1.03 1.29
C LYS A 125 15.15 1.71 1.75
N ASN A 126 15.40 1.69 3.06
CA ASN A 126 16.51 2.38 3.73
C ASN A 126 16.47 3.92 3.67
N GLY A 127 15.35 4.53 3.24
CA GLY A 127 15.18 5.98 3.22
C GLY A 127 15.04 6.60 4.60
N GLY A 128 14.91 5.82 5.68
CA GLY A 128 14.66 6.35 7.02
C GLY A 128 13.32 7.09 7.13
N LYS A 129 12.72 7.08 8.33
CA LYS A 129 11.41 7.70 8.57
C LYS A 129 11.52 9.23 8.80
N THR A 130 12.72 9.79 8.69
CA THR A 130 13.03 11.20 8.95
C THR A 130 13.03 12.04 7.66
N PRO A 131 12.54 13.30 7.69
CA PRO A 131 12.47 14.19 6.52
C PRO A 131 13.80 14.46 5.80
N LEU A 132 14.93 14.18 6.45
CA LEU A 132 16.29 14.38 5.94
C LEU A 132 16.82 13.21 5.11
N THR A 133 16.18 12.05 5.18
CA THR A 133 16.60 10.83 4.48
C THR A 133 15.49 10.26 3.59
N SER A 134 14.23 10.62 3.86
CA SER A 134 13.09 10.14 3.09
C SER A 134 12.98 10.86 1.74
N VAL A 135 13.16 10.10 0.66
CA VAL A 135 12.79 10.58 -0.68
C VAL A 135 11.29 10.40 -0.84
N LEU A 136 10.53 11.44 -0.52
CA LEU A 136 9.11 11.51 -0.80
C LEU A 136 8.94 11.80 -2.30
N LEU A 137 8.36 10.85 -3.03
CA LEU A 137 7.99 11.04 -4.43
C LEU A 137 6.62 11.72 -4.49
N PRO A 138 6.45 12.81 -5.24
CA PRO A 138 5.24 13.63 -5.15
C PRO A 138 4.03 13.05 -5.88
N ASN A 139 2.89 13.13 -5.18
CA ASN A 139 1.52 13.40 -5.63
C ASN A 139 0.86 12.38 -6.58
N ILE A 140 0.58 11.20 -6.04
CA ILE A 140 -0.46 10.32 -6.58
C ILE A 140 -1.70 10.46 -5.69
N VAL A 141 -2.85 10.65 -6.30
CA VAL A 141 -4.15 10.71 -5.60
C VAL A 141 -4.95 9.48 -6.02
N PHE A 142 -5.50 8.78 -5.04
CA PHE A 142 -6.44 7.68 -5.24
C PHE A 142 -7.81 8.08 -4.69
N THR A 143 -8.85 7.90 -5.48
CA THR A 143 -10.22 8.27 -5.10
C THR A 143 -10.95 7.06 -4.56
N TYR A 144 -11.30 7.09 -3.27
CA TYR A 144 -12.12 6.05 -2.68
C TYR A 144 -13.58 6.20 -3.09
N ILE A 145 -14.12 5.16 -3.74
CA ILE A 145 -15.51 5.08 -4.17
C ILE A 145 -16.21 3.89 -3.52
N ASP A 146 -17.54 3.97 -3.40
CA ASP A 146 -18.36 2.81 -3.09
C ASP A 146 -18.75 2.13 -4.41
N LYS A 147 -18.05 1.04 -4.78
CA LYS A 147 -18.39 0.24 -5.98
C LYS A 147 -19.80 -0.34 -5.91
N GLY A 148 -20.37 -0.47 -4.71
CA GLY A 148 -21.75 -0.88 -4.55
C GLY A 148 -22.73 0.13 -5.14
N ALA A 149 -22.42 1.43 -5.22
CA ALA A 149 -23.40 2.48 -5.52
C ALA A 149 -24.13 2.36 -6.89
N ASN A 150 -23.67 1.51 -7.81
CA ASN A 150 -24.45 1.10 -8.99
C ASN A 150 -25.72 0.29 -8.65
N TRP A 151 -26.01 0.01 -7.36
CA TRP A 151 -27.27 -0.58 -6.90
C TRP A 151 -28.46 0.39 -6.93
N LYS A 152 -28.26 1.71 -7.08
CA LYS A 152 -29.37 2.64 -7.36
C LYS A 152 -29.88 2.37 -8.79
N ASP A 153 -30.86 1.48 -8.90
CA ASP A 153 -31.79 1.26 -10.02
C ASP A 153 -31.29 0.58 -11.32
N ASN A 154 -30.49 -0.48 -11.24
CA ASN A 154 -30.21 -1.35 -12.39
C ASN A 154 -30.57 -2.83 -12.19
N CYS A 155 -31.41 -3.17 -11.21
CA CYS A 155 -32.08 -4.47 -11.25
C CYS A 155 -32.87 -4.57 -12.56
N PRO A 156 -32.74 -5.66 -13.34
CA PRO A 156 -33.66 -5.92 -14.44
C PRO A 156 -35.06 -5.82 -13.85
N LYS A 157 -35.88 -4.91 -14.36
CA LYS A 157 -37.31 -4.93 -14.05
C LYS A 157 -37.80 -6.26 -14.58
N VAL A 158 -38.05 -7.20 -13.69
CA VAL A 158 -38.70 -8.46 -14.03
C VAL A 158 -40.02 -8.04 -14.66
N GLU A 159 -40.18 -8.30 -15.96
CA GLU A 159 -41.48 -8.12 -16.61
C GLU A 159 -42.46 -8.98 -15.82
N GLU A 160 -43.42 -8.33 -15.16
CA GLU A 160 -44.45 -9.01 -14.38
C GLU A 160 -45.20 -9.96 -15.32
N GLU A 161 -44.93 -11.26 -15.21
CA GLU A 161 -45.79 -12.27 -15.78
C GLU A 161 -47.19 -12.07 -15.16
N ILE A 162 -48.18 -11.86 -16.02
CA ILE A 162 -49.58 -11.66 -15.64
C ILE A 162 -50.07 -12.96 -14.97
N GLU A 163 -49.97 -13.06 -13.65
CA GLU A 163 -50.63 -14.11 -12.89
C GLU A 163 -52.17 -13.88 -12.94
N PRO A 164 -52.96 -14.94 -13.13
CA PRO A 164 -54.42 -14.82 -13.24
C PRO A 164 -55.05 -14.30 -11.95
N GLU A 165 -55.92 -13.29 -12.07
CA GLU A 165 -56.62 -12.65 -10.95
C GLU A 165 -57.41 -13.66 -10.10
N ILE A 166 -56.94 -13.92 -8.88
CA ILE A 166 -57.72 -14.56 -7.82
C ILE A 166 -58.53 -13.45 -7.12
N PRO A 167 -59.86 -13.61 -6.91
CA PRO A 167 -60.68 -12.57 -6.28
C PRO A 167 -60.18 -12.20 -4.88
N LYS A 168 -59.96 -10.90 -4.67
CA LYS A 168 -59.42 -10.30 -3.44
C LYS A 168 -60.22 -10.69 -2.20
N ALA A 169 -59.57 -11.36 -1.25
CA ALA A 169 -59.98 -11.31 0.15
C ALA A 169 -59.82 -9.86 0.66
N PRO A 170 -60.64 -9.40 1.64
CA PRO A 170 -60.48 -8.06 2.19
C PRO A 170 -59.07 -7.91 2.76
N ALA A 171 -58.32 -6.98 2.19
CA ALA A 171 -56.98 -6.64 2.66
C ALA A 171 -57.11 -5.93 4.01
N GLU A 172 -56.66 -6.58 5.07
CA GLU A 172 -56.07 -5.80 6.16
C GLU A 172 -54.82 -5.13 5.58
N GLU A 173 -54.75 -3.81 5.69
CA GLU A 173 -53.54 -3.06 5.36
C GLU A 173 -52.40 -3.68 6.19
N PRO A 174 -51.29 -4.12 5.57
CA PRO A 174 -50.14 -4.51 6.35
C PRO A 174 -49.68 -3.25 7.08
N ASP A 175 -49.65 -3.31 8.42
CA ASP A 175 -48.94 -2.34 9.24
C ASP A 175 -47.51 -2.28 8.71
N ILE A 176 -47.21 -1.21 7.96
CA ILE A 176 -45.84 -0.91 7.54
C ILE A 176 -45.14 -0.42 8.79
N ASP A 177 -44.47 -1.34 9.49
CA ASP A 177 -43.50 -1.02 10.51
C ASP A 177 -42.34 -0.27 9.83
N VAL A 178 -42.30 1.05 10.04
CA VAL A 178 -41.27 1.96 9.54
C VAL A 178 -39.99 1.90 10.40
N SER A 179 -39.81 0.86 11.22
CA SER A 179 -38.50 0.54 11.76
C SER A 179 -37.69 -0.20 10.69
N GLU A 180 -36.82 0.55 10.00
CA GLU A 180 -35.74 -0.04 9.21
C GLU A 180 -34.93 -0.99 10.10
N GLY A 181 -35.30 -2.27 10.05
CA GLY A 181 -34.56 -3.32 10.72
C GLY A 181 -33.19 -3.42 10.09
N GLU A 182 -32.15 -3.24 10.90
CA GLU A 182 -30.77 -3.58 10.56
C GLU A 182 -30.78 -4.91 9.78
N ALA A 183 -30.25 -4.91 8.55
CA ALA A 183 -30.22 -6.10 7.72
C ALA A 183 -29.52 -7.23 8.48
N LYS A 184 -30.30 -8.18 9.01
CA LYS A 184 -29.75 -9.33 9.75
C LYS A 184 -29.20 -10.33 8.74
N PHE A 185 -27.89 -10.29 8.54
CA PHE A 185 -27.21 -11.30 7.75
C PHE A 185 -27.32 -12.67 8.43
N LYS A 186 -27.64 -13.71 7.67
CA LYS A 186 -27.72 -15.08 8.20
C LYS A 186 -26.32 -15.60 8.52
N GLU A 187 -26.13 -16.08 9.75
CA GLU A 187 -24.85 -16.67 10.18
C GLU A 187 -24.37 -17.76 9.22
N GLY A 188 -23.06 -17.75 8.91
CA GLY A 188 -22.43 -18.69 8.00
C GLY A 188 -22.57 -18.37 6.50
N THR A 189 -23.18 -17.24 6.14
CA THR A 189 -23.18 -16.74 4.75
C THR A 189 -21.98 -15.85 4.47
N ASP A 190 -21.59 -15.73 3.20
CA ASP A 190 -20.50 -14.84 2.77
C ASP A 190 -20.76 -13.37 3.13
N LEU A 191 -22.02 -12.92 3.06
CA LEU A 191 -22.41 -11.58 3.47
C LEU A 191 -22.28 -11.38 5.00
N TYR A 192 -22.66 -12.37 5.80
CA TYR A 192 -22.42 -12.33 7.25
C TYR A 192 -20.93 -12.29 7.57
N PHE A 193 -20.12 -13.03 6.81
CA PHE A 193 -18.68 -12.97 6.95
C PHE A 193 -18.14 -11.57 6.65
N LEU A 194 -18.51 -10.97 5.51
CA LEU A 194 -18.03 -9.66 5.08
C LEU A 194 -18.49 -8.50 5.99
N HIS A 195 -19.72 -8.53 6.49
CA HIS A 195 -20.31 -7.39 7.21
C HIS A 195 -20.27 -7.51 8.73
N VAL A 196 -20.08 -8.71 9.28
CA VAL A 196 -20.08 -8.95 10.73
C VAL A 196 -18.76 -9.55 11.17
N THR A 197 -18.42 -10.72 10.62
CA THR A 197 -17.27 -11.50 11.12
C THR A 197 -15.94 -10.83 10.82
N LEU A 198 -15.74 -10.37 9.59
CA LEU A 198 -14.50 -9.80 9.11
C LEU A 198 -14.16 -8.46 9.80
N PRO A 199 -15.08 -7.49 9.93
CA PRO A 199 -14.83 -6.26 10.70
C PRO A 199 -14.48 -6.53 12.17
N ASP A 200 -15.18 -7.48 12.81
CA ASP A 200 -14.89 -7.87 14.20
C ASP A 200 -13.48 -8.49 14.33
N MET A 201 -13.07 -9.27 13.34
CA MET A 201 -11.73 -9.85 13.27
C MET A 201 -10.66 -8.78 13.03
N GLU A 202 -10.89 -7.84 12.10
CA GLU A 202 -9.99 -6.70 11.85
C GLU A 202 -9.77 -5.88 13.13
N LYS A 203 -10.84 -5.53 13.84
CA LYS A 203 -10.76 -4.77 15.10
C LYS A 203 -9.96 -5.51 16.18
N LYS A 204 -10.17 -6.83 16.31
CA LYS A 204 -9.38 -7.66 17.23
C LYS A 204 -7.90 -7.67 16.82
N LEU A 205 -7.62 -7.77 15.52
CA LEU A 205 -6.27 -7.78 14.99
C LEU A 205 -5.54 -6.46 15.26
N GLU A 206 -6.18 -5.32 14.99
CA GLU A 206 -5.64 -3.99 15.27
C GLU A 206 -5.33 -3.83 16.76
N THR A 207 -6.23 -4.30 17.63
CA THR A 207 -6.01 -4.27 19.08
C THR A 207 -4.76 -5.06 19.47
N LEU A 208 -4.57 -6.24 18.89
CA LEU A 208 -3.39 -7.08 19.15
C LEU A 208 -2.10 -6.44 18.61
N ILE A 209 -2.13 -5.88 17.39
CA ILE A 209 -0.99 -5.18 16.79
C ILE A 209 -0.58 -3.99 17.66
N ASN A 210 -1.54 -3.20 18.14
CA ASN A 210 -1.27 -2.06 19.02
C ASN A 210 -0.65 -2.51 20.35
N GLN A 211 -1.22 -3.53 21.01
CA GLN A 211 -0.66 -4.08 22.25
C GLN A 211 0.77 -4.60 22.09
N MET A 212 1.07 -5.23 20.95
CA MET A 212 2.40 -5.74 20.65
C MET A 212 3.39 -4.62 20.36
N THR A 213 2.94 -3.58 19.67
CA THR A 213 3.72 -2.37 19.38
C THR A 213 4.08 -1.64 20.67
N ASP A 214 3.11 -1.42 21.56
CA ASP A 214 3.33 -0.78 22.87
C ASP A 214 4.37 -1.55 23.71
N LYS A 215 4.25 -2.89 23.76
CA LYS A 215 5.23 -3.75 24.45
C LYS A 215 6.62 -3.65 23.83
N LEU A 216 6.71 -3.53 22.50
CA LEU A 216 7.98 -3.40 21.79
C LEU A 216 8.65 -2.06 22.15
N GLU A 217 7.89 -0.98 22.23
CA GLU A 217 8.39 0.33 22.65
C GLU A 217 8.83 0.36 24.12
N GLU A 218 8.04 -0.25 25.01
CA GLU A 218 8.39 -0.37 26.44
C GLU A 218 9.70 -1.15 26.62
N GLN A 219 9.86 -2.27 25.91
CA GLN A 219 11.10 -3.06 25.95
C GLN A 219 12.30 -2.28 25.41
N LYS A 220 12.14 -1.55 24.29
CA LYS A 220 13.20 -0.68 23.74
C LYS A 220 13.66 0.38 24.75
N LYS A 221 12.74 0.94 25.53
CA LYS A 221 13.03 1.97 26.53
C LYS A 221 13.75 1.40 27.76
N ASN A 222 13.37 0.20 28.20
CA ASN A 222 13.85 -0.38 29.45
C ASN A 222 15.14 -1.18 29.30
N ASN A 223 15.52 -1.62 28.09
CA ASN A 223 16.73 -2.41 27.90
C ASN A 223 17.34 -2.28 26.49
N PRO A 224 18.25 -1.31 26.25
CA PRO A 224 18.83 -1.06 24.93
C PRO A 224 19.78 -2.18 24.43
N GLU A 225 20.29 -3.05 25.32
CA GLU A 225 21.29 -4.08 24.99
C GLU A 225 20.87 -5.53 25.28
N LEU A 226 19.63 -5.81 25.74
CA LEU A 226 19.27 -7.19 26.12
C LEU A 226 18.83 -8.06 24.93
N GLU A 227 19.33 -9.29 24.95
CA GLU A 227 19.52 -10.19 23.81
C GLU A 227 18.25 -10.93 23.38
N ASN A 228 17.74 -10.49 22.23
CA ASN A 228 17.24 -11.27 21.09
C ASN A 228 16.01 -12.17 21.24
N ALA A 229 15.89 -13.11 22.20
CA ALA A 229 14.90 -14.18 22.07
C ALA A 229 13.43 -13.72 22.21
N ASP A 230 13.09 -12.96 23.25
CA ASP A 230 11.71 -12.52 23.46
C ASP A 230 11.30 -11.41 22.50
N LYS A 231 12.25 -10.54 22.11
CA LYS A 231 12.06 -9.54 21.05
C LYS A 231 11.86 -10.20 19.69
N LEU A 232 12.62 -11.25 19.37
CA LEU A 232 12.43 -12.03 18.13
C LEU A 232 11.08 -12.73 18.13
N LYS A 233 10.65 -13.34 19.24
CA LYS A 233 9.30 -13.92 19.36
C LYS A 233 8.22 -12.86 19.15
N LEU A 234 8.37 -11.68 19.76
CA LEU A 234 7.45 -10.56 19.63
C LEU A 234 7.36 -10.09 18.17
N ILE A 235 8.51 -9.91 17.50
CA ILE A 235 8.58 -9.55 16.07
C ILE A 235 7.96 -10.64 15.20
N GLN A 236 8.30 -11.92 15.42
CA GLN A 236 7.72 -13.04 14.68
C GLN A 236 6.19 -13.12 14.83
N SER A 237 5.66 -12.86 16.02
CA SER A 237 4.21 -12.78 16.21
C SER A 237 3.59 -11.57 15.53
N MET A 238 4.28 -10.43 15.49
CA MET A 238 3.81 -9.25 14.75
C MET A 238 3.78 -9.53 13.23
N ASP A 239 4.84 -10.14 12.69
CA ASP A 239 4.89 -10.57 11.29
C ASP A 239 3.77 -11.56 10.97
N SER A 240 3.48 -12.49 11.89
CA SER A 240 2.38 -13.45 11.74
C SER A 240 1.01 -12.75 11.72
N LEU A 241 0.81 -11.73 12.56
CA LEU A 241 -0.41 -10.93 12.57
C LEU A 241 -0.56 -10.10 11.29
N LEU A 242 0.52 -9.49 10.81
CA LEU A 242 0.53 -8.75 9.53
C LEU A 242 0.21 -9.67 8.36
N LYS A 243 0.79 -10.87 8.33
CA LYS A 243 0.47 -11.88 7.32
C LYS A 243 -0.99 -12.32 7.40
N TYR A 244 -1.52 -12.52 8.60
CA TYR A 244 -2.95 -12.83 8.77
C TYR A 244 -3.85 -11.70 8.25
N LYS A 245 -3.46 -10.44 8.46
CA LYS A 245 -4.16 -9.27 7.87
C LYS A 245 -4.18 -9.36 6.33
N GLN A 246 -3.04 -9.68 5.73
CA GLN A 246 -2.93 -9.84 4.26
C GLN A 246 -3.84 -10.97 3.76
N ASP A 247 -3.81 -12.13 4.41
CA ASP A 247 -4.65 -13.27 4.05
C ASP A 247 -6.15 -12.93 4.13
N MET A 248 -6.56 -12.16 5.14
CA MET A 248 -7.93 -11.67 5.27
C MET A 248 -8.34 -10.71 4.14
N ASN A 249 -7.45 -9.81 3.73
CA ASN A 249 -7.70 -8.91 2.60
C ASN A 249 -7.82 -9.69 1.29
N ILE A 250 -6.99 -10.70 1.08
CA ILE A 250 -7.08 -11.61 -0.08
C ILE A 250 -8.40 -12.38 -0.05
N LEU A 251 -8.80 -12.91 1.11
CA LEU A 251 -10.05 -13.65 1.25
C LEU A 251 -11.26 -12.74 0.94
N ARG A 252 -11.25 -11.52 1.46
CA ARG A 252 -12.26 -10.49 1.14
C ARG A 252 -12.37 -10.25 -0.36
N TYR A 253 -11.23 -10.05 -1.04
CA TYR A 253 -11.19 -9.88 -2.48
C TYR A 253 -11.80 -11.08 -3.22
N ASN A 254 -11.42 -12.30 -2.84
CA ASN A 254 -11.94 -13.51 -3.48
C ASN A 254 -13.45 -13.67 -3.29
N ILE A 255 -13.98 -13.35 -2.11
CA ILE A 255 -15.42 -13.38 -1.86
C ILE A 255 -16.13 -12.34 -2.72
N HIS A 256 -15.65 -11.10 -2.74
CA HIS A 256 -16.22 -10.08 -3.62
C HIS A 256 -16.17 -10.52 -5.08
N LYS A 257 -15.05 -11.09 -5.54
CA LYS A 257 -14.89 -11.64 -6.89
C LYS A 257 -15.92 -12.69 -7.24
N ASN A 258 -16.11 -13.68 -6.38
CA ASN A 258 -17.13 -14.71 -6.60
C ASN A 258 -18.54 -14.09 -6.64
N LEU A 259 -18.84 -13.13 -5.77
CA LEU A 259 -20.12 -12.42 -5.80
C LEU A 259 -20.29 -11.59 -7.08
N SER A 260 -19.24 -10.95 -7.60
CA SER A 260 -19.28 -10.28 -8.90
C SER A 260 -19.57 -11.24 -10.04
N ASP A 261 -18.87 -12.38 -10.07
CA ASP A 261 -19.05 -13.40 -11.10
C ASP A 261 -20.49 -13.97 -11.08
N ASP A 262 -21.08 -14.12 -9.89
CA ASP A 262 -22.46 -14.62 -9.72
C ASP A 262 -23.55 -13.57 -10.04
N TYR A 263 -23.31 -12.29 -9.73
CA TYR A 263 -24.32 -11.23 -9.79
C TYR A 263 -24.06 -10.16 -10.88
N GLY A 264 -22.99 -10.28 -11.65
CA GLY A 264 -22.72 -9.46 -12.84
C GLY A 264 -22.44 -7.98 -12.57
N TYR A 265 -21.76 -7.65 -11.47
CA TYR A 265 -21.32 -6.27 -11.17
C TYR A 265 -19.80 -6.17 -11.15
N ASP A 266 -19.22 -5.14 -11.79
CA ASP A 266 -17.76 -4.99 -11.91
C ASP A 266 -17.08 -4.72 -10.57
N ILE A 267 -15.91 -5.34 -10.36
CA ILE A 267 -14.97 -5.08 -9.24
C ILE A 267 -13.75 -4.34 -9.75
#